data_AF-A0A2V5GZE7-F1
#
_entry.id   AF-A0A2V5GZE7-F1
#
_cell.length_a   1.000
_cell.length_b   1.000
_cell.length_c   1.000
_cell.angle_alpha   90.00
_cell.angle_beta   90.00
_cell.angle_gamma   90.00
#
_symmetry.space_group_name_H-M   'P 1'
#
loop_
_entity.id
_entity.type
_entity.pdbx_description
1 polymer ?
#
loop_
_entity_poly.entity_id
_entity_poly.type
_entity_poly.pdbx_seq_one_letter_code
_entity_poly.pdbx_strand_id
1 'polypeptide(L)'
;VSESMKTRRVHIAQDRHEIYVTVAEYNDHYLVYLNGTDVLSTPPEDDTSFLKMHQYGPWNTLDVTHVRELGKLLLAITSRAEDEYRRN
;
A
#
# COMPACT_ATOMS: atom_id res chain seq x y z
N VAL A 1 -11.06 -9.02 -21.61
CA VAL A 1 -10.62 -7.91 -20.73
C VAL A 1 -9.45 -8.47 -19.94
N SER A 2 -8.22 -7.99 -20.20
CA SER A 2 -7.04 -8.41 -19.44
C SER A 2 -7.18 -7.83 -18.04
N GLU A 3 -7.23 -8.69 -17.02
CA GLU A 3 -7.26 -8.24 -15.62
C GLU A 3 -5.95 -7.50 -15.35
N SER A 4 -6.00 -6.17 -15.14
CA SER A 4 -4.80 -5.41 -14.79
C SER A 4 -4.24 -5.95 -13.48
N MET A 5 -2.94 -6.24 -13.44
CA MET A 5 -2.33 -6.79 -12.24
C MET A 5 -2.33 -5.74 -11.14
N LYS A 6 -3.23 -5.90 -10.16
CA LYS A 6 -3.28 -5.04 -8.98
C LYS A 6 -2.04 -5.28 -8.13
N THR A 7 -1.16 -4.29 -8.12
CA THR A 7 0.04 -4.28 -7.27
C THR A 7 -0.29 -3.62 -5.95
N ARG A 8 0.29 -4.14 -4.86
CA ARG A 8 0.13 -3.58 -3.51
C ARG A 8 1.47 -3.20 -2.94
N ARG A 9 1.54 -2.00 -2.34
CA ARG A 9 2.70 -1.54 -1.56
C ARG A 9 2.26 -1.13 -0.17
N VAL A 10 3.05 -1.49 0.83
CA VAL A 10 2.87 -1.02 2.20
C VAL A 10 3.80 0.16 2.43
N HIS A 11 3.26 1.24 2.98
CA HIS A 11 3.99 2.41 3.41
C HIS A 11 3.74 2.63 4.90
N ILE A 12 4.81 2.85 5.68
CA ILE A 12 4.73 3.15 7.11
C ILE A 12 5.21 4.58 7.28
N ALA A 13 4.37 5.42 7.89
CA ALA A 13 4.67 6.82 8.17
C ALA A 13 4.53 7.07 9.68
N GLN A 14 5.31 8.03 10.20
CA GLN A 14 5.24 8.44 11.59
C GLN A 14 5.17 9.97 11.67
N ASP A 15 4.23 10.47 12.46
CA ASP A 15 4.19 11.87 12.91
C ASP A 15 4.28 11.92 14.44
N ARG A 16 5.37 12.47 14.95
CA ARG A 16 5.70 12.48 16.39
C ARG A 16 5.53 11.10 17.04
N HIS A 17 4.48 10.92 17.84
CA HIS A 17 4.19 9.70 18.58
C HIS A 17 3.16 8.82 17.88
N GLU A 18 2.65 9.20 16.73
CA GLU A 18 1.62 8.49 15.99
C GLU A 18 2.22 7.81 14.76
N ILE A 19 1.96 6.52 14.59
CA ILE A 19 2.34 5.75 13.41
C ILE A 19 1.08 5.46 12.59
N TYR A 20 1.23 5.52 11.27
CA TYR A 20 0.21 5.20 10.27
C TYR A 20 0.76 4.14 9.32
N VAL A 21 -0.08 3.17 8.97
CA VAL A 21 0.23 2.13 7.98
C VAL A 21 -0.72 2.31 6.81
N THR A 22 -0.17 2.51 5.62
CA THR A 22 -0.94 2.71 4.39
C THR A 22 -0.69 1.56 3.43
N VAL A 23 -1.76 0.90 2.96
CA VAL A 23 -1.71 -0.07 1.86
C VAL A 23 -2.14 0.65 0.59
N ALA A 24 -1.20 0.89 -0.31
CA ALA A 24 -1.43 1.45 -1.62
C ALA A 24 -1.74 0.32 -2.62
N GLU A 25 -2.93 0.35 -3.20
CA GLU A 25 -3.33 -0.52 -4.30
C GLU A 25 -3.30 0.29 -5.61
N TYR A 26 -2.57 -0.19 -6.61
CA TYR A 26 -2.49 0.50 -7.89
C TYR A 26 -2.37 -0.48 -9.05
N ASN A 27 -2.71 -0.01 -10.24
CA ASN A 27 -2.70 -0.78 -11.47
C ASN A 27 -1.56 -0.33 -12.40
N ASP A 28 -1.42 -0.98 -13.56
CA ASP A 28 -0.35 -0.67 -14.52
C ASP A 28 -0.44 0.76 -15.07
N HIS A 29 -1.66 1.34 -15.14
CA HIS A 29 -1.86 2.73 -15.55
C HIS A 29 -1.18 3.70 -14.59
N TYR A 30 -1.12 3.39 -13.29
CA TYR A 30 -0.36 4.21 -12.34
C TYR A 30 1.15 4.19 -12.64
N LEU A 31 1.69 3.04 -13.03
CA LEU A 31 3.11 2.92 -13.38
C LEU A 31 3.42 3.70 -14.65
N VAL A 32 2.55 3.63 -15.66
CA VAL A 32 2.67 4.41 -16.90
C VAL A 32 2.61 5.92 -16.61
N TYR A 33 1.68 6.36 -15.75
CA TYR A 33 1.60 7.74 -15.27
C TYR A 33 2.90 8.19 -14.61
N LEU A 34 3.45 7.40 -13.69
CA LEU A 34 4.70 7.74 -12.99
C LEU A 34 5.92 7.79 -13.92
N ASN A 35 5.95 6.94 -14.95
CA ASN A 35 7.04 6.91 -15.93
C ASN A 35 6.95 8.03 -16.98
N GLY A 36 5.87 8.83 -16.98
CA GLY A 36 5.65 9.91 -17.94
C GLY A 36 5.48 9.43 -19.39
N THR A 37 5.27 8.14 -19.60
CA THR A 37 5.23 7.49 -20.93
C THR A 37 3.89 7.63 -21.64
N ASP A 38 2.83 8.03 -20.95
CA ASP A 38 1.54 8.26 -21.58
C ASP A 38 0.70 9.27 -20.76
N VAL A 39 0.56 10.48 -21.31
CA VAL A 39 -0.28 11.56 -20.78
C VAL A 39 -1.67 11.58 -21.44
N LEU A 40 -1.98 10.63 -22.34
CA LEU A 40 -3.20 10.63 -23.16
C LEU A 40 -4.06 9.38 -23.02
N SER A 41 -3.60 8.32 -22.34
CA SER A 41 -4.49 7.20 -22.01
C SER A 41 -5.46 7.62 -20.90
N THR A 42 -6.63 8.08 -21.32
CA THR A 42 -7.81 8.22 -20.46
C THR A 42 -7.97 6.93 -19.66
N PRO A 43 -8.06 7.00 -18.32
CA PRO A 43 -8.40 5.82 -17.53
C PRO A 43 -9.68 5.20 -18.10
N PRO A 44 -9.79 3.86 -18.15
CA PRO A 44 -11.05 3.20 -18.51
C PRO A 44 -12.20 3.80 -17.69
N GLU A 45 -13.38 4.01 -18.30
CA GLU A 45 -14.53 4.66 -17.62
C GLU A 45 -14.91 3.98 -16.29
N ASP A 46 -14.59 2.70 -16.13
CA ASP A 46 -14.88 1.89 -14.93
C ASP A 46 -13.81 1.99 -13.82
N ASP A 47 -12.64 2.59 -14.08
CA ASP A 47 -11.52 2.66 -13.13
C ASP A 47 -11.02 4.09 -12.95
N THR A 48 -11.87 4.92 -12.31
CA THR A 48 -11.59 6.34 -12.01
C THR A 48 -10.40 6.57 -11.07
N SER A 49 -9.79 5.51 -10.52
CA SER A 49 -8.68 5.59 -9.56
C SER A 49 -7.62 4.54 -9.86
N PHE A 50 -6.55 4.94 -10.56
CA PHE A 50 -5.39 4.10 -10.81
C PHE A 50 -4.53 3.85 -9.54
N LEU A 51 -4.77 4.58 -8.45
CA LEU A 51 -4.14 4.43 -7.13
C LEU A 51 -5.16 4.67 -6.00
N LYS A 52 -5.32 3.69 -5.12
CA LYS A 52 -6.12 3.79 -3.90
C LYS A 52 -5.25 3.56 -2.66
N MET A 53 -5.30 4.49 -1.71
CA MET A 53 -4.52 4.42 -0.46
C MET A 53 -5.44 4.08 0.72
N HIS A 54 -5.24 2.91 1.32
CA HIS A 54 -5.92 2.47 2.53
C HIS A 54 -5.06 2.77 3.74
N GLN A 55 -5.36 3.84 4.47
CA GLN A 55 -4.62 4.23 5.68
C GLN A 55 -5.27 3.65 6.94
N TYR A 56 -4.42 3.17 7.84
CA TYR A 56 -4.78 2.65 9.16
C TYR A 56 -3.94 3.35 10.24
N GLY A 57 -4.49 3.43 11.45
CA GLY A 57 -3.90 4.13 12.60
C GLY A 57 -4.85 5.21 13.16
N PRO A 58 -4.35 6.10 14.03
CA PRO A 58 -2.97 6.18 14.52
C PRO A 58 -2.62 5.15 15.60
N TRP A 59 -1.39 4.63 15.57
CA TRP A 59 -0.81 3.91 16.71
C TRP A 59 0.06 4.85 17.55
N ASN A 60 -0.29 5.04 18.82
CA ASN A 60 0.47 5.86 19.74
C ASN A 60 1.67 5.08 20.30
N THR A 61 2.89 5.50 19.98
CA THR A 61 4.16 4.93 20.44
C THR A 61 4.40 5.06 21.95
N LEU A 62 3.67 5.96 22.63
CA LEU A 62 3.70 6.10 24.08
C LEU A 62 2.75 5.11 24.78
N ASP A 63 1.88 4.42 24.03
CA ASP A 63 0.99 3.38 24.54
C ASP A 63 1.53 1.98 24.21
N VAL A 64 1.87 1.22 25.27
CA VAL A 64 2.42 -0.14 25.15
C VAL A 64 1.49 -1.11 24.42
N THR A 65 0.18 -0.91 24.51
CA THR A 65 -0.82 -1.72 23.81
C THR A 65 -0.78 -1.45 22.31
N HIS A 66 -0.72 -0.17 21.92
CA HIS A 66 -0.60 0.21 20.51
C HIS A 66 0.71 -0.28 19.91
N VAL A 67 1.83 -0.16 20.63
CA VAL A 67 3.13 -0.69 20.16
C VAL A 67 3.10 -2.21 19.99
N ARG A 68 2.45 -2.94 20.91
CA ARG A 68 2.29 -4.40 20.81
C ARG A 68 1.42 -4.80 19.62
N GLU A 69 0.32 -4.11 19.38
CA GLU A 69 -0.55 -4.37 18.23
C GLU A 69 0.15 -4.05 16.91
N LEU A 70 0.81 -2.90 16.83
CA LEU A 70 1.58 -2.52 15.67
C LEU A 70 2.69 -3.53 15.38
N GLY A 71 3.42 -4.00 16.40
CA GLY A 71 4.46 -5.02 16.22
C GLY A 71 3.93 -6.32 15.61
N LYS A 72 2.75 -6.77 16.04
CA LYS A 72 2.08 -7.95 15.45
C LYS A 72 1.68 -7.71 14.00
N LEU A 73 1.14 -6.53 13.69
CA LEU A 73 0.75 -6.15 12.33
C LEU A 73 1.96 -6.13 11.40
N LEU A 74 3.06 -5.49 11.81
CA LEU A 74 4.30 -5.43 11.03
C LEU A 74 4.92 -6.81 10.82
N LEU A 75 4.89 -7.67 11.84
CA LEU A 75 5.34 -9.05 11.71
C LEU A 75 4.50 -9.83 10.69
N ALA A 76 3.17 -9.67 10.72
CA ALA A 76 2.29 -10.33 9.75
C ALA A 76 2.53 -9.84 8.31
N ILE A 77 2.73 -8.53 8.11
CA ILE A 77 3.03 -7.94 6.81
C ILE A 77 4.37 -8.47 6.26
N THR A 78 5.41 -8.46 7.10
CA THR A 78 6.75 -8.93 6.70
C THR A 78 6.77 -10.43 6.42
N SER A 79 6.07 -11.24 7.23
CA SER A 79 5.93 -12.68 6.99
C SER A 79 5.22 -12.95 5.65
N ARG A 80 4.13 -12.22 5.36
CA ARG A 80 3.44 -12.30 4.08
C ARG A 80 4.36 -11.93 2.91
N ALA A 81 5.14 -10.86 3.05
CA ALA A 81 6.07 -10.41 2.02
C ALA A 81 7.18 -11.45 1.76
N GLU A 82 7.69 -12.09 2.81
CA GLU A 82 8.65 -13.20 2.69
C GLU A 82 8.03 -14.40 1.95
N ASP A 83 6.80 -14.78 2.29
CA ASP A 83 6.09 -15.87 1.61
C ASP A 83 5.81 -15.56 0.13
N GLU A 84 5.52 -14.31 -0.21
CA GLU A 84 5.37 -13.86 -1.60
C GLU A 84 6.72 -13.86 -2.33
N TYR A 85 7.80 -13.42 -1.68
CA TYR A 85 9.16 -13.46 -2.24
C TYR A 85 9.62 -14.89 -2.54
N ARG A 86 9.39 -15.85 -1.63
CA ARG A 86 9.79 -17.25 -1.81
C ARG A 86 9.01 -17.98 -2.92
N ARG A 87 7.85 -17.46 -3.33
CA ARG A 87 6.98 -18.06 -4.36
C ARG A 87 7.27 -17.58 -5.78
N ASN A 88 8.05 -16.50 -5.93
CA ASN A 88 8.48 -15.94 -7.21
C ASN A 88 9.90 -16.42 -7.56
#